data_AF-A0A8T1T2R7-F1
#
_entry.id   AF-A0A8T1T2R7-F1
#
_cell.length_a   1.000
_cell.length_b   1.000
_cell.length_c   1.000
_cell.angle_alpha   90.00
_cell.angle_beta   90.00
_cell.angle_gamma   90.00
#
_symmetry.space_group_name_H-M   'P 1'
#
loop_
_entity.id
_entity.type
_entity.pdbx_description
1 polymer ?
#
loop_
_entity_poly.entity_id
_entity_poly.type
_entity_poly.pdbx_seq_one_letter_code
_entity_poly.pdbx_strand_id
1 'polypeptide(L)'
;LVHKKGERDNPSNWRPISLCSTIYKLYASWLVARITDWSVCGDAISSAQKGFMSCEGFYEHNFLLQMASQAGRRSRRQCAVAWLDLANAFGSIPHRHIFATL
;
A
#
# COMPACT_ATOMS: atom_id res chain seq x y z
N LEU A 1 0.94 -20.51 -5.36
CA LEU A 1 0.26 -20.02 -4.14
C LEU A 1 1.30 -19.86 -3.02
N VAL A 2 1.20 -18.85 -2.17
CA VAL A 2 2.08 -18.69 -0.97
C VAL A 2 1.23 -18.70 0.30
N HIS A 3 1.60 -19.53 1.27
CA HIS A 3 0.86 -19.66 2.52
C HIS A 3 0.96 -18.37 3.35
N LYS A 4 -0.18 -17.84 3.82
CA LYS A 4 -0.26 -16.57 4.55
C LYS A 4 -0.35 -16.76 6.07
N LYS A 5 -1.26 -17.63 6.56
CA LYS A 5 -1.51 -17.89 7.99
C LYS A 5 -2.47 -19.07 8.17
N GLY A 6 -2.54 -19.66 9.37
CA GLY A 6 -3.55 -20.66 9.73
C GLY A 6 -3.36 -22.03 9.09
N GLU A 7 -4.41 -22.85 9.10
CA GLU A 7 -4.41 -24.22 8.58
C GLU A 7 -4.10 -24.27 7.08
N ARG A 8 -3.32 -25.28 6.66
CA ARG A 8 -2.84 -25.42 5.27
C ARG A 8 -3.91 -25.95 4.33
N ASP A 9 -4.90 -26.66 4.87
CA ASP A 9 -5.95 -27.30 4.08
C ASP A 9 -7.05 -26.34 3.63
N ASN A 10 -7.10 -25.13 4.21
CA ASN A 10 -8.02 -24.09 3.77
C ASN A 10 -7.41 -23.23 2.64
N PRO A 11 -7.95 -23.26 1.41
CA PRO A 11 -7.43 -22.48 0.28
C PRO A 11 -7.45 -20.96 0.50
N SER A 12 -8.34 -20.43 1.35
CA SER A 12 -8.41 -18.99 1.63
C SER A 12 -7.19 -18.46 2.39
N ASN A 13 -6.41 -19.36 3.00
CA ASN A 13 -5.18 -19.04 3.72
C ASN A 13 -3.97 -18.88 2.80
N TRP A 14 -4.16 -19.05 1.49
CA TRP A 14 -3.11 -18.94 0.51
C TRP A 14 -3.26 -17.66 -0.32
N ARG A 15 -2.15 -16.96 -0.54
CA ARG A 15 -2.09 -15.85 -1.49
C ARG A 15 -1.91 -16.41 -2.90
N PRO A 16 -2.82 -16.11 -3.84
CA PRO A 16 -2.60 -16.42 -5.23
C PRO A 16 -1.45 -15.57 -5.79
N ILE A 17 -0.58 -16.22 -6.56
CA ILE A 17 0.48 -15.56 -7.33
C ILE A 17 0.26 -15.97 -8.78
N SER A 18 -0.07 -14.99 -9.60
CA SER A 18 -0.23 -15.19 -11.05
C SER A 18 1.13 -15.01 -11.72
N LEU A 19 1.61 -16.06 -12.39
CA LEU A 19 2.81 -15.98 -13.20
C LEU A 19 2.44 -15.40 -14.57
N CYS A 20 2.57 -14.08 -14.71
CA CYS A 20 2.37 -13.43 -16.00
C CYS A 20 3.61 -13.58 -16.91
N SER A 21 3.40 -13.45 -18.22
CA SER A 21 4.49 -13.47 -19.21
C SER A 21 5.52 -12.36 -18.95
N THR A 22 6.78 -12.60 -19.32
CA THR A 22 7.85 -11.61 -19.15
C THR A 22 7.57 -10.34 -19.96
N ILE A 23 7.04 -10.49 -21.17
CA ILE A 23 6.65 -9.36 -22.03
C ILE A 23 5.59 -8.50 -21.33
N TYR A 24 4.58 -9.12 -20.72
CA TYR A 24 3.57 -8.41 -19.94
C TYR A 24 4.19 -7.63 -18.77
N LYS A 25 5.13 -8.24 -18.03
CA LYS A 25 5.80 -7.56 -16.90
C LYS A 25 6.60 -6.35 -17.35
N LEU A 26 7.28 -6.44 -18.49
CA LEU A 26 8.02 -5.31 -19.07
C LEU A 26 7.08 -4.17 -19.45
N TYR A 27 5.99 -4.47 -20.14
CA TYR A 27 4.98 -3.49 -20.51
C TYR A 27 4.34 -2.83 -19.27
N ALA A 28 3.94 -3.65 -18.28
CA ALA A 28 3.36 -3.16 -17.04
C ALA A 28 4.33 -2.28 -16.25
N SER A 29 5.62 -2.61 -16.21
CA SER A 29 6.66 -1.80 -15.57
C SER A 29 6.77 -0.41 -16.20
N TRP A 30 6.78 -0.35 -17.54
CA TRP A 30 6.79 0.92 -18.26
C TRP A 30 5.53 1.75 -17.99
N LEU A 31 4.36 1.12 -17.99
CA LEU A 31 3.10 1.78 -17.68
C LEU A 31 3.09 2.35 -16.25
N VAL A 32 3.56 1.59 -15.27
CA VAL A 32 3.67 2.02 -13.87
C VAL A 32 4.56 3.26 -13.74
N ALA A 33 5.69 3.31 -14.45
CA ALA A 33 6.57 4.48 -14.42
C ALA A 33 5.82 5.75 -14.89
N ARG A 34 5.10 5.65 -16.02
CA ARG A 34 4.34 6.78 -16.57
C ARG A 34 3.19 7.23 -15.68
N ILE A 35 2.44 6.28 -15.10
CA ILE A 35 1.34 6.60 -14.18
C ILE A 35 1.88 7.23 -12.89
N THR A 36 2.99 6.71 -12.37
CA THR A 36 3.62 7.26 -11.17
C THR A 36 4.05 8.71 -11.39
N ASP A 37 4.76 8.98 -12.49
CA ASP A 37 5.20 10.33 -12.84
C ASP A 37 4.02 11.30 -12.96
N TRP A 38 2.97 10.90 -13.69
CA TRP A 38 1.75 11.70 -13.81
C TRP A 38 1.09 11.96 -12.45
N SER A 39 1.00 10.94 -11.60
CA SER A 39 0.34 11.03 -10.30
C SER A 39 1.09 11.95 -9.34
N VAL A 40 2.42 11.97 -9.40
CA VAL A 40 3.27 12.84 -8.58
C VAL A 40 3.25 14.27 -9.10
N CYS A 41 3.43 14.48 -10.41
CA CYS A 41 3.42 15.82 -11.00
C CYS A 41 2.04 16.49 -10.92
N GLY A 42 0.96 15.70 -10.96
CA GLY A 42 -0.42 16.17 -10.87
C GLY A 42 -0.97 16.29 -9.44
N ASP A 43 -0.16 16.05 -8.40
CA ASP A 43 -0.58 16.04 -6.99
C ASP A 43 -1.78 15.12 -6.71
N ALA A 44 -1.92 14.04 -7.50
CA ALA A 44 -2.99 13.07 -7.36
C ALA A 44 -2.76 12.12 -6.17
N ILE A 45 -1.51 12.02 -5.71
CA ILE A 45 -1.10 11.20 -4.57
C ILE A 45 -0.76 12.12 -3.39
N SER A 46 -1.36 11.83 -2.23
CA SER A 46 -1.05 12.55 -0.99
C SER A 46 0.42 12.41 -0.59
N SER A 47 1.01 13.47 -0.04
CA SER A 47 2.36 13.45 0.54
C SER A 47 2.54 12.45 1.70
N ALA A 48 1.44 12.01 2.33
CA ALA A 48 1.45 10.96 3.35
C ALA A 48 1.59 9.55 2.75
N GLN A 49 1.30 9.35 1.46
CA GLN A 49 1.48 8.07 0.79
C GLN A 49 2.97 7.79 0.60
N LYS A 50 3.46 6.74 1.26
CA LYS A 50 4.85 6.28 1.09
C LYS A 50 4.96 4.86 0.54
N GLY A 51 3.87 4.08 0.61
CA GLY A 51 3.84 2.75 0.02
C GLY A 51 3.93 2.83 -1.50
N PHE A 52 4.78 2.00 -2.09
CA PHE A 52 5.01 1.92 -3.55
C PHE A 52 5.60 3.20 -4.18
N MET A 53 6.08 4.15 -3.37
CA MET A 53 6.80 5.34 -3.84
C MET A 53 8.31 5.10 -3.79
N SER A 54 9.09 5.89 -4.53
CA SER A 54 10.57 5.82 -4.56
C SER A 54 11.26 6.39 -3.31
N CYS A 55 10.57 6.44 -2.17
CA CYS A 55 11.06 7.02 -0.92
C CYS A 55 11.12 6.02 0.23
N GLU A 56 12.07 6.20 1.15
CA GLU A 56 12.25 5.43 2.38
C GLU A 56 11.22 5.79 3.47
N GLY A 57 9.93 5.85 3.13
CA GLY A 57 8.92 6.42 4.02
C GLY A 57 8.49 5.54 5.19
N PHE A 58 8.99 4.30 5.29
CA PHE A 58 8.80 3.45 6.46
C PHE A 58 9.43 4.08 7.71
N TYR A 59 10.68 4.52 7.60
CA TYR A 59 11.41 5.12 8.72
C TYR A 59 10.75 6.43 9.15
N GLU A 60 10.36 7.25 8.19
CA GLU A 60 9.67 8.53 8.42
C GLU A 60 8.37 8.32 9.19
N HIS A 61 7.50 7.40 8.76
CA HIS A 61 6.22 7.13 9.42
C HIS A 61 6.39 6.55 10.82
N ASN A 62 7.34 5.62 10.99
CA ASN A 62 7.62 5.05 12.31
C ASN A 62 8.17 6.11 13.27
N PHE A 63 9.07 6.96 12.80
CA PHE A 63 9.59 8.06 13.59
C PHE A 63 8.48 9.06 13.98
N LEU A 64 7.64 9.47 13.03
CA LEU A 64 6.50 10.36 13.29
C LEU A 64 5.53 9.77 14.33
N LEU A 65 5.22 8.48 14.22
CA LEU A 65 4.37 7.78 15.19
C LEU A 65 4.99 7.78 16.60
N GLN A 66 6.29 7.47 16.70
CA GLN A 66 7.01 7.51 17.97
C GLN A 66 7.01 8.92 18.56
N MET A 67 7.21 9.95 17.73
CA MET A 67 7.23 11.32 18.19
C MET A 67 5.86 11.79 18.67
N ALA A 68 4.79 11.47 17.93
CA ALA A 68 3.42 11.77 18.33
C ALA A 68 3.07 11.12 19.68
N SER A 69 3.43 9.84 19.86
CA SER A 69 3.23 9.12 21.12
C SER A 69 4.02 9.76 22.28
N GLN A 70 5.29 10.11 22.06
CA GLN A 70 6.12 10.78 23.07
C GLN A 70 5.58 12.17 23.43
N ALA A 71 5.11 12.95 22.46
CA ALA A 71 4.52 14.26 22.68
C ALA A 71 3.23 14.17 23.52
N GLY A 72 2.37 13.18 23.24
CA GLY A 72 1.19 12.90 24.06
C GLY A 72 1.56 12.60 25.51
N ARG A 73 2.56 11.73 25.73
CA ARG A 73 3.06 11.42 27.08
C ARG A 73 3.60 12.64 27.82
N ARG A 74 4.44 13.46 27.18
CA ARG A 74 5.04 14.65 27.80
C ARG A 74 3.99 15.72 28.14
N SER A 75 3.01 15.91 27.27
CA SER A 75 1.92 16.88 27.47
C SER A 75 0.79 16.37 28.38
N ARG A 76 0.89 15.13 28.88
CA ARG A 76 -0.18 14.44 29.64
C ARG A 76 -1.53 14.43 28.91
N ARG A 77 -1.50 14.37 27.58
CA ARG A 77 -2.68 14.28 26.71
C ARG A 77 -2.85 12.86 26.20
N GLN A 78 -4.10 12.47 25.98
CA GLN A 78 -4.41 11.18 25.37
C GLN A 78 -3.99 11.18 23.90
N CYS A 79 -3.32 10.12 23.46
CA CYS A 79 -2.95 9.86 22.08
C CYS A 79 -3.51 8.49 21.71
N ALA A 80 -4.47 8.46 20.78
CA ALA A 80 -5.07 7.23 20.26
C ALA A 80 -4.49 6.95 18.87
N VAL A 81 -4.13 5.69 18.62
CA VAL A 81 -3.61 5.21 17.33
C VAL A 81 -4.56 4.14 16.83
N ALA A 82 -4.97 4.25 15.57
CA ALA A 82 -5.79 3.26 14.89
C ALA A 82 -5.00 2.64 13.74
N TRP A 83 -5.04 1.31 13.63
CA TRP A 83 -4.47 0.57 12.51
C TRP A 83 -5.61 0.16 11.58
N LEU A 84 -5.51 0.56 10.32
CA LEU A 84 -6.48 0.22 9.28
C LEU A 84 -5.82 -0.68 8.25
N ASP A 85 -6.44 -1.83 7.96
CA ASP A 85 -6.00 -2.77 6.93
C ASP A 85 -7.17 -3.12 6.01
N LEU A 86 -6.92 -3.22 4.72
CA LEU A 86 -7.94 -3.53 3.72
C LEU A 86 -7.98 -5.04 3.44
N ALA A 87 -9.14 -5.65 3.65
CA ALA A 87 -9.37 -7.03 3.27
C ALA A 87 -9.36 -7.18 1.74
N ASN A 88 -8.44 -8.01 1.22
CA ASN A 88 -8.31 -8.30 -0.21
C ASN A 88 -8.14 -7.05 -1.11
N ALA A 89 -7.29 -6.10 -0.70
CA ALA A 89 -7.11 -4.81 -1.39
C ALA A 89 -6.94 -4.89 -2.92
N PHE A 90 -6.21 -5.87 -3.47
CA PHE A 90 -6.02 -5.98 -4.92
C PHE A 90 -7.18 -6.66 -5.64
N GLY A 91 -7.88 -7.59 -4.99
CA GLY A 91 -8.94 -8.38 -5.60
C GLY A 91 -10.34 -7.80 -5.42
N SER A 92 -10.52 -6.83 -4.51
CA SER A 92 -11.83 -6.26 -4.19
C SER A 92 -12.16 -4.97 -4.95
N ILE A 93 -11.21 -4.40 -5.72
CA ILE A 93 -11.41 -3.12 -6.41
C ILE A 93 -12.23 -3.35 -7.69
N PRO A 94 -13.43 -2.74 -7.84
CA PRO A 94 -14.20 -2.86 -9.07
C PRO A 94 -13.50 -2.14 -10.23
N HIS A 95 -13.39 -2.81 -11.38
CA HIS A 95 -12.65 -2.31 -12.54
C HIS A 95 -13.15 -0.94 -13.04
N ARG A 96 -14.45 -0.63 -12.90
CA ARG A 96 -15.02 0.68 -13.26
C ARG A 96 -14.32 1.85 -12.57
N HIS A 97 -13.86 1.67 -11.32
CA HIS A 97 -13.20 2.73 -10.58
C HIS A 97 -11.76 2.94 -11.04
N ILE A 98 -11.08 1.88 -11.48
CA ILE A 98 -9.73 1.96 -12.07
C ILE A 98 -9.78 2.80 -13.34
N PHE A 99 -10.71 2.50 -14.25
CA PHE A 99 -10.83 3.23 -15.52
C PHE A 99 -11.40 4.64 -15.39
N ALA A 100 -12.11 4.96 -14.31
CA ALA A 100 -12.64 6.32 -14.08
C ALA A 100 -11.62 7.26 -13.43
N THR A 101 -10.56 6.72 -12.82
CA THR A 101 -9.55 7.50 -12.08
C THR A 101 -8.28 7.75 -12.90
N LEU A 102 -8.06 6.94 -13.95
CA LEU A 102 -7.00 7.08 -14.94
C LEU A 102 -7.48 7.90 -16.14
#